data_AF-A0A7V3JJY2-F1
#
_entry.id   AF-A0A7V3JJY2-F1
#
_cell.length_a   1.000
_cell.length_b   1.000
_cell.length_c   1.000
_cell.angle_alpha   90.00
_cell.angle_beta   90.00
_cell.angle_gamma   90.00
#
_symmetry.space_group_name_H-M   'P 1'
#
loop_
_entity.id
_entity.type
_entity.pdbx_description
1 polymer ?
#
loop_
_entity_poly.entity_id
_entity_poly.type
_entity_poly.pdbx_seq_one_letter_code
_entity_poly.pdbx_strand_id
1 'polypeptide(L)'
;MLLALLERASAIMLPSESHFGCRDWGCQGWPGPGDFFIIEGRRMQWAQVGQLPTGRARLRARIAPLAFLLALALANAVTFPSLVGFHSGKTLTTGSGALPYILLASLNAAGLFWLSQSASTRRRMPIAGLLLLALATRLAYLALRQATGAAQVDGDVALFLRYAQAFAGGQYPEMEYPQGALALFTLAYLPTTIGIGTYPLCFALLMIPCELVTLASIAWLGKLAGNEEAAWAVIAFAAISPFTFELGYGKFDAAPAAALALGMALFAADHRRLSALSLAAGFLLKWFPAIAIAFFVLHLLRARRWREALEYASIAALGIVLPLIPFWLASSARFLYTYRFHGSRPLMAESMLYVPIYLLEPAARLDEATKPWSSVATSLLSGEIAPLLQVVGIGAALVVAFVVRPRWQAAVSLSGVGVALFIVLNRVFSPQYILVLIAAYGCGLVALRSLRRLSPLAGPALLPMTLASYLVWPLWWRYWVWASAALLTLNLAICLALVFGATKEAAQTGRDEAGTKQAVPQAAPPDAIARPPAQRLASRDSPESETCPAAVR
;
A
#
# COMPACT_ATOMS: atom_id res chain seq x y z
N MET A 1 -2.79 -5.57 33.27
CA MET A 1 -2.21 -6.94 33.21
C MET A 1 -1.14 -7.08 32.12
N LEU A 2 -1.43 -6.80 30.85
CA LEU A 2 -0.45 -6.89 29.75
C LEU A 2 0.78 -5.96 29.94
N LEU A 3 0.56 -4.72 30.40
CA LEU A 3 1.64 -3.78 30.77
C LEU A 3 2.55 -4.34 31.89
N ALA A 4 1.97 -4.99 32.90
CA ALA A 4 2.72 -5.63 33.98
C ALA A 4 3.48 -6.88 33.52
N LEU A 5 2.95 -7.61 32.53
CA LEU A 5 3.62 -8.74 31.88
C LEU A 5 4.81 -8.28 31.02
N LEU A 6 4.66 -7.17 30.28
CA LEU A 6 5.74 -6.56 29.50
C LEU A 6 6.83 -5.96 30.40
N GLU A 7 6.46 -5.33 31.52
CA GLU A 7 7.43 -4.87 32.52
C GLU A 7 8.20 -6.03 33.16
N ARG A 8 7.52 -7.14 33.52
CA ARG A 8 8.19 -8.35 34.05
C ARG A 8 9.10 -9.02 33.03
N ALA A 9 8.70 -9.15 31.77
CA ALA A 9 9.54 -9.71 30.71
C ALA A 9 10.80 -8.85 30.46
N SER A 10 10.68 -7.52 30.57
CA SER A 10 11.82 -6.60 30.44
C SER A 10 12.81 -6.67 31.62
N ALA A 11 12.33 -7.04 32.81
CA ALA A 11 13.16 -7.26 33.99
C ALA A 11 13.94 -8.59 33.93
N ILE A 12 13.45 -9.57 33.15
CA ILE A 12 14.09 -10.90 32.99
C ILE A 12 15.16 -10.88 31.89
N MET A 13 15.05 -10.00 30.88
CA MET A 13 15.99 -9.91 29.76
C MET A 13 17.15 -8.93 29.94
N LEU A 14 17.20 -8.19 31.06
CA LEU A 14 18.34 -7.34 31.40
C LEU A 14 19.18 -8.05 32.47
N PRO A 15 20.47 -8.32 32.22
CA PRO A 15 21.37 -8.73 33.29
C PRO A 15 21.31 -7.69 34.41
N SER A 16 21.26 -8.14 35.67
CA SER A 16 21.47 -7.24 36.79
C SER A 16 22.76 -6.45 36.55
N GLU A 17 22.70 -5.12 36.63
CA GLU A 17 23.88 -4.26 36.66
C GLU A 17 24.71 -4.59 37.91
N SER A 18 25.45 -5.69 37.86
CA SER A 18 26.54 -5.98 38.79
C SER A 18 27.83 -5.53 38.11
N HIS A 19 28.31 -4.36 38.55
CA HIS A 19 29.68 -3.88 38.42
C HIS A 19 30.31 -3.93 37.01
N PHE A 20 30.18 -2.81 36.27
CA PHE A 20 31.28 -2.38 35.39
C PHE A 20 32.48 -2.00 36.26
N GLY A 21 33.24 -3.02 36.69
CA GLY A 21 34.54 -2.86 37.30
C GLY A 21 35.52 -2.37 36.23
N CYS A 22 35.82 -1.09 36.25
CA CYS A 22 36.89 -0.48 35.47
C CYS A 22 38.24 -0.92 36.07
N ARG A 23 38.67 -2.17 35.83
CA ARG A 23 39.97 -2.68 36.35
C ARG A 23 41.03 -3.00 35.30
N ASP A 24 40.68 -3.15 34.02
CA ASP A 24 41.66 -3.62 33.01
C ASP A 24 42.03 -2.61 31.92
N TRP A 25 41.54 -1.37 32.00
CA TRP A 25 42.02 -0.29 31.12
C TRP A 25 42.93 0.61 31.95
N GLY A 26 44.24 0.50 31.72
CA GLY A 26 45.29 1.28 32.38
C GLY A 26 45.20 2.77 32.09
N CYS A 27 44.17 3.43 32.62
CA CYS A 27 43.96 4.86 32.54
C CYS A 27 44.72 5.55 33.68
N GLN A 28 46.03 5.76 33.48
CA GLN A 28 46.74 6.81 34.21
C GLN A 28 46.42 8.15 33.54
N GLY A 29 45.72 9.03 34.28
CA GLY A 29 45.37 10.39 33.85
C GLY A 29 43.86 10.56 33.68
N TRP A 30 43.20 11.11 34.69
CA TRP A 30 41.85 11.63 34.53
C TRP A 30 41.91 12.92 33.71
N PRO A 31 41.21 13.00 32.57
CA PRO A 31 41.14 14.24 31.80
C PRO A 31 40.47 15.34 32.60
N GLY A 32 40.96 16.58 32.44
CA GLY A 32 40.45 17.74 33.14
C GLY A 32 39.08 18.19 32.59
N PRO A 33 38.35 19.05 33.31
CA PRO A 33 37.12 19.65 32.81
C PRO A 33 37.42 20.49 31.56
N GLY A 34 37.19 19.91 30.38
CA GLY A 34 37.50 20.52 29.09
C GLY A 34 37.71 19.52 27.94
N ASP A 35 37.96 18.25 28.26
CA ASP A 35 38.32 17.26 27.25
C ASP A 35 37.12 16.67 26.50
N PHE A 36 37.29 16.50 25.19
CA PHE A 36 36.31 15.95 24.26
C PHE A 36 36.59 14.48 23.98
N PHE A 37 35.55 13.67 23.94
CA PHE A 37 35.65 12.29 23.44
C PHE A 37 35.08 12.21 22.03
N ILE A 38 35.73 11.40 21.17
CA ILE A 38 35.19 11.06 19.86
C ILE A 38 34.51 9.70 19.98
N ILE A 39 33.17 9.71 19.96
CA ILE A 39 32.37 8.49 19.83
C ILE A 39 31.73 8.55 18.44
N GLU A 40 31.97 7.54 17.61
CA GLU A 40 31.45 7.46 16.22
C GLU A 40 31.77 8.70 15.36
N GLY A 41 32.98 9.26 15.49
CA GLY A 41 33.43 10.40 14.68
C GLY A 41 32.85 11.77 15.08
N ARG A 42 32.11 11.87 16.21
CA ARG A 42 31.64 13.15 16.75
C ARG A 42 32.34 13.50 18.05
N ARG A 43 32.92 14.70 18.14
CA ARG A 43 33.41 15.29 19.40
C ARG A 43 32.21 15.61 20.29
N MET A 44 32.11 14.98 21.46
CA MET A 44 31.13 15.33 22.50
C MET A 44 31.84 15.86 23.75
N GLN A 45 31.25 16.88 24.38
CA GLN A 45 31.69 17.39 25.68
C GLN A 45 31.23 16.45 26.80
N TRP A 46 32.08 16.25 27.80
CA TRP A 46 31.82 15.39 28.97
C TRP A 46 30.48 15.67 29.67
N ALA A 47 30.08 16.94 29.77
CA ALA A 47 28.80 17.35 30.36
C ALA A 47 27.57 16.78 29.64
N GLN A 48 27.68 16.40 28.36
CA GLN A 48 26.59 15.78 27.59
C GLN A 48 26.49 14.27 27.81
N VAL A 49 27.57 13.62 28.26
CA VAL A 49 27.60 12.16 28.51
C VAL A 49 26.70 11.80 29.70
N GLY A 50 26.61 12.67 30.72
CA GLY A 50 25.71 12.51 31.87
C GLY A 50 24.22 12.74 31.57
N GLN A 51 23.87 13.29 30.40
CA GLN A 51 22.49 13.49 29.96
C GLN A 51 22.00 12.42 28.97
N LEU A 52 22.81 11.40 28.68
CA LEU A 52 22.36 10.31 27.83
C LEU A 52 21.21 9.58 28.52
N PRO A 53 20.02 9.49 27.90
CA PRO A 53 18.88 8.84 28.52
C PRO A 53 19.27 7.40 28.87
N THR A 54 19.10 7.06 30.16
CA THR A 54 19.37 5.73 30.71
C THR A 54 18.71 4.65 29.85
N GLY A 55 19.27 3.44 29.82
CA GLY A 55 18.75 2.33 29.01
C GLY A 55 17.24 2.11 29.20
N ARG A 56 16.73 2.32 30.42
CA ARG A 56 15.30 2.27 30.77
C ARG A 56 14.46 3.35 30.08
N ALA A 57 14.95 4.58 29.98
CA ALA A 57 14.25 5.66 29.27
C ALA A 57 14.16 5.39 27.77
N ARG A 58 15.22 4.83 27.16
CA ARG A 58 15.22 4.39 25.75
C ARG A 58 14.30 3.19 25.51
N LEU A 59 14.20 2.27 26.46
CA LEU A 59 13.31 1.13 26.37
C LEU A 59 11.83 1.55 26.50
N ARG A 60 11.47 2.35 27.52
CA ARG A 60 10.11 2.90 27.68
C ARG A 60 9.66 3.70 26.46
N ALA A 61 10.57 4.49 25.89
CA ALA A 61 10.38 5.22 24.66
C ALA A 61 10.00 4.37 23.44
N ARG A 62 10.48 3.12 23.38
CA ARG A 62 10.18 2.17 22.29
C ARG A 62 8.96 1.31 22.58
N ILE A 63 8.72 0.96 23.84
CA ILE A 63 7.60 0.10 24.25
C ILE A 63 6.27 0.87 24.20
N ALA A 64 6.23 2.14 24.59
CA ALA A 64 4.96 2.88 24.71
C ALA A 64 4.14 2.94 23.39
N PRO A 65 4.73 3.25 22.22
CA PRO A 65 3.99 3.25 20.96
C PRO A 65 3.49 1.85 20.56
N LEU A 66 4.28 0.80 20.81
CA LEU A 66 3.90 -0.58 20.53
C LEU A 66 2.75 -1.04 21.43
N ALA A 67 2.84 -0.76 22.73
CA ALA A 67 1.79 -1.10 23.68
C ALA A 67 0.48 -0.38 23.37
N PHE A 68 0.56 0.91 22.98
CA PHE A 68 -0.60 1.67 22.52
C PHE A 68 -1.21 1.09 21.24
N LEU A 69 -0.37 0.78 20.24
CA LEU A 69 -0.80 0.16 18.99
C LEU A 69 -1.48 -1.20 19.21
N LEU A 70 -0.90 -2.05 20.06
CA LEU A 70 -1.48 -3.33 20.42
C LEU A 70 -2.79 -3.15 21.19
N ALA A 71 -2.87 -2.20 22.12
CA ALA A 71 -4.10 -1.91 22.85
C ALA A 71 -5.21 -1.41 21.91
N LEU A 72 -4.88 -0.51 20.97
CA LEU A 72 -5.82 0.00 19.98
C LEU A 72 -6.24 -1.10 19.00
N ALA A 73 -5.30 -1.91 18.52
CA ALA A 73 -5.58 -3.07 17.69
C ALA A 73 -6.49 -4.09 18.38
N LEU A 74 -6.23 -4.40 19.65
CA LEU A 74 -7.06 -5.29 20.46
C LEU A 74 -8.44 -4.67 20.71
N ALA A 75 -8.51 -3.37 21.02
CA ALA A 75 -9.78 -2.66 21.17
C ALA A 75 -10.59 -2.73 19.86
N ASN A 76 -9.97 -2.47 18.72
CA ASN A 76 -10.59 -2.62 17.39
C ASN A 76 -11.04 -4.06 17.14
N ALA A 77 -10.17 -5.03 17.41
CA ALA A 77 -10.48 -6.43 17.21
C ALA A 77 -11.65 -6.87 18.08
N VAL A 78 -11.75 -6.46 19.35
CA VAL A 78 -12.82 -6.88 20.28
C VAL A 78 -14.12 -6.12 20.05
N THR A 79 -14.06 -4.79 19.98
CA THR A 79 -15.28 -3.96 19.89
C THR A 79 -16.00 -4.13 18.56
N PHE A 80 -15.26 -4.33 17.46
CA PHE A 80 -15.85 -4.34 16.14
C PHE A 80 -16.74 -5.55 15.85
N PRO A 81 -16.36 -6.81 16.17
CA PRO A 81 -17.24 -7.97 16.00
C PRO A 81 -18.41 -7.98 16.99
N SER A 82 -18.25 -7.42 18.19
CA SER A 82 -19.41 -7.22 19.10
C SER A 82 -20.43 -6.26 18.50
N LEU A 83 -19.96 -5.26 17.76
CA LEU A 83 -20.82 -4.35 17.01
C LEU A 83 -21.43 -5.03 15.78
N VAL A 84 -20.66 -5.76 14.97
CA VAL A 84 -21.13 -6.43 13.74
C VAL A 84 -22.04 -7.64 14.03
N GLY A 85 -21.68 -8.49 14.99
CA GLY A 85 -22.42 -9.71 15.37
C GLY A 85 -23.81 -9.45 15.93
N PHE A 86 -24.08 -8.23 16.42
CA PHE A 86 -25.43 -7.82 16.81
C PHE A 86 -26.38 -7.60 15.62
N HIS A 87 -25.87 -7.49 14.39
CA HIS A 87 -26.62 -7.00 13.23
C HIS A 87 -27.12 -8.11 12.27
N SER A 88 -26.64 -9.36 12.41
CA SER A 88 -27.02 -10.46 11.50
C SER A 88 -28.38 -11.09 11.81
N GLY A 89 -29.05 -10.72 12.90
CA GLY A 89 -30.29 -11.37 13.36
C GLY A 89 -31.55 -10.52 13.51
N LYS A 90 -31.46 -9.19 13.73
CA LYS A 90 -32.64 -8.34 13.98
C LYS A 90 -32.42 -6.93 13.44
N THR A 91 -33.37 -6.44 12.66
CA THR A 91 -33.45 -5.06 12.17
C THR A 91 -33.23 -4.05 13.30
N LEU A 92 -32.20 -3.22 13.20
CA LEU A 92 -32.00 -2.04 14.06
C LEU A 92 -33.09 -1.02 13.76
N THR A 93 -34.19 -1.10 14.50
CA THR A 93 -35.27 -0.12 14.47
C THR A 93 -35.13 0.95 15.56
N THR A 94 -34.15 0.88 16.47
CA THR A 94 -34.11 1.81 17.62
C THR A 94 -32.73 2.40 17.92
N GLY A 95 -32.47 3.60 17.38
CA GLY A 95 -31.82 4.75 18.04
C GLY A 95 -30.35 4.71 18.52
N SER A 96 -29.72 3.55 18.73
CA SER A 96 -28.37 3.46 19.33
C SER A 96 -27.22 3.37 18.32
N GLY A 97 -27.50 3.61 17.03
CA GLY A 97 -26.81 2.92 15.93
C GLY A 97 -25.48 3.46 15.38
N ALA A 98 -25.05 4.70 15.66
CA ALA A 98 -23.86 5.28 15.00
C ALA A 98 -22.66 5.60 15.91
N LEU A 99 -22.94 5.94 17.16
CA LEU A 99 -21.96 6.50 18.08
C LEU A 99 -20.73 5.58 18.33
N PRO A 100 -20.86 4.25 18.51
CA PRO A 100 -19.70 3.40 18.78
C PRO A 100 -18.67 3.37 17.65
N TYR A 101 -19.11 3.40 16.39
CA TYR A 101 -18.19 3.36 15.25
C TYR A 101 -17.59 4.73 14.95
N ILE A 102 -18.33 5.82 15.20
CA ILE A 102 -17.76 7.17 15.16
C ILE A 102 -16.67 7.28 16.22
N LEU A 103 -16.94 6.84 17.47
CA LEU A 103 -15.93 6.80 18.53
C LEU A 103 -14.74 5.93 18.16
N LEU A 104 -14.97 4.74 17.59
CA LEU A 104 -13.90 3.87 17.12
C LEU A 104 -13.06 4.54 16.02
N ALA A 105 -13.70 5.16 15.03
CA ALA A 105 -13.03 5.90 13.97
C ALA A 105 -12.22 7.08 14.54
N SER A 106 -12.79 7.85 15.49
CA SER A 106 -12.12 8.95 16.16
C SER A 106 -10.92 8.50 16.98
N LEU A 107 -11.03 7.38 17.71
CA LEU A 107 -9.91 6.79 18.46
C LEU A 107 -8.81 6.30 17.52
N ASN A 108 -9.17 5.69 16.39
CA ASN A 108 -8.20 5.31 15.36
C ASN A 108 -7.54 6.53 14.73
N ALA A 109 -8.30 7.58 14.40
CA ALA A 109 -7.76 8.83 13.86
C ALA A 109 -6.79 9.48 14.84
N ALA A 110 -7.18 9.62 16.11
CA ALA A 110 -6.36 10.19 17.17
C ALA A 110 -5.10 9.35 17.40
N GLY A 111 -5.24 8.02 17.46
CA GLY A 111 -4.12 7.10 17.60
C GLY A 111 -3.14 7.19 16.43
N LEU A 112 -3.63 7.19 15.19
CA LEU A 112 -2.81 7.32 13.99
C LEU A 112 -2.15 8.68 13.89
N PHE A 113 -2.87 9.75 14.22
CA PHE A 113 -2.30 11.09 14.27
C PHE A 113 -1.18 11.17 15.31
N TRP A 114 -1.44 10.72 16.55
CA TRP A 114 -0.43 10.67 17.61
C TRP A 114 0.80 9.83 17.21
N LEU A 115 0.58 8.69 16.56
CA LEU A 115 1.62 7.83 16.05
C LEU A 115 2.41 8.46 14.91
N SER A 116 1.75 9.15 13.99
CA SER A 116 2.40 9.87 12.87
C SER A 116 3.29 11.00 13.40
N GLN A 117 2.82 11.74 14.41
CA GLN A 117 3.60 12.78 15.09
C GLN A 117 4.78 12.15 15.83
N SER A 118 4.57 11.04 16.53
CA SER A 118 5.62 10.29 17.23
C SER A 118 6.67 9.73 16.26
N ALA A 119 6.26 9.30 15.05
CA ALA A 119 7.15 8.81 14.01
C ALA A 119 8.11 9.89 13.50
N SER A 120 7.74 11.18 13.54
CA SER A 120 8.64 12.27 13.18
C SER A 120 9.84 12.41 14.14
N THR A 121 9.71 11.92 15.39
CA THR A 121 10.67 12.16 16.49
C THR A 121 11.76 11.07 16.68
N ARG A 122 12.15 10.36 15.59
CA ARG A 122 13.19 9.29 15.56
C ARG A 122 12.87 7.98 16.30
N ARG A 123 11.67 7.81 16.88
CA ARG A 123 11.25 6.57 17.58
C ARG A 123 10.31 5.71 16.72
N ARG A 124 10.70 5.44 15.48
CA ARG A 124 9.87 4.62 14.57
C ARG A 124 9.97 3.15 14.95
N MET A 125 8.82 2.49 15.03
CA MET A 125 8.79 1.03 14.97
C MET A 125 9.38 0.61 13.61
N PRO A 126 10.28 -0.38 13.55
CA PRO A 126 10.76 -0.87 12.27
C PRO A 126 9.58 -1.38 11.43
N ILE A 127 9.68 -1.25 10.10
CA ILE A 127 8.65 -1.75 9.16
C ILE A 127 8.29 -3.21 9.46
N ALA A 128 9.27 -4.06 9.77
CA ALA A 128 9.04 -5.45 10.17
C ALA A 128 8.09 -5.55 11.38
N GLY A 129 8.23 -4.66 12.38
CA GLY A 129 7.32 -4.59 13.52
C GLY A 129 5.89 -4.20 13.12
N LEU A 130 5.72 -3.30 12.15
CA LEU A 130 4.38 -2.97 11.63
C LEU A 130 3.75 -4.12 10.82
N LEU A 131 4.55 -4.86 10.04
CA LEU A 131 4.06 -6.04 9.32
C LEU A 131 3.66 -7.15 10.29
N LEU A 132 4.44 -7.38 11.35
CA LEU A 132 4.08 -8.30 12.42
C LEU A 132 2.82 -7.85 13.15
N LEU A 133 2.66 -6.55 13.40
CA LEU A 133 1.42 -6.01 13.97
C LEU A 133 0.23 -6.28 13.05
N ALA A 134 0.34 -6.00 11.74
CA ALA A 134 -0.71 -6.27 10.77
C ALA A 134 -1.08 -7.77 10.73
N LEU A 135 -0.08 -8.67 10.73
CA LEU A 135 -0.32 -10.11 10.81
C LEU A 135 -1.06 -10.47 12.10
N ALA A 136 -0.60 -9.97 13.24
CA ALA A 136 -1.20 -10.27 14.55
C ALA A 136 -2.64 -9.75 14.65
N THR A 137 -2.92 -8.52 14.17
CA THR A 137 -4.29 -7.98 14.16
C THR A 137 -5.19 -8.80 13.26
N ARG A 138 -4.69 -9.27 12.12
CA ARG A 138 -5.48 -10.09 11.19
C ARG A 138 -5.75 -11.48 11.74
N LEU A 139 -4.77 -12.13 12.36
CA LEU A 139 -5.00 -13.43 12.98
C LEU A 139 -5.94 -13.32 14.18
N ALA A 140 -5.80 -12.28 15.00
CA ALA A 140 -6.69 -12.04 16.14
C ALA A 140 -8.14 -11.82 15.70
N TYR A 141 -8.35 -10.99 14.67
CA TYR A 141 -9.68 -10.73 14.15
C TYR A 141 -10.30 -11.97 13.49
N LEU A 142 -9.51 -12.74 12.73
CA LEU A 142 -9.96 -14.02 12.16
C LEU A 142 -10.38 -15.00 13.27
N ALA A 143 -9.55 -15.17 14.29
CA ALA A 143 -9.85 -16.04 15.43
C ALA A 143 -11.15 -15.62 16.12
N LEU A 144 -11.39 -14.31 16.27
CA LEU A 144 -12.62 -13.79 16.86
C LEU A 144 -13.84 -14.02 15.95
N ARG A 145 -13.72 -13.86 14.64
CA ARG A 145 -14.80 -14.21 13.69
C ARG A 145 -15.16 -15.68 13.73
N GLN A 146 -14.16 -16.55 13.92
CA GLN A 146 -14.40 -17.98 14.09
C GLN A 146 -15.09 -18.27 15.42
N ALA A 147 -14.60 -17.70 16.52
CA ALA A 147 -15.18 -17.89 17.86
C ALA A 147 -16.63 -17.39 17.96
N THR A 148 -17.02 -16.41 17.15
CA THR A 148 -18.38 -15.83 17.11
C THR A 148 -19.29 -16.44 16.03
N GLY A 149 -18.79 -17.37 15.21
CA GLY A 149 -19.52 -17.94 14.08
C GLY A 149 -19.74 -16.98 12.89
N ALA A 150 -19.27 -15.73 13.00
CA ALA A 150 -19.42 -14.71 11.96
C ALA A 150 -18.67 -15.04 10.66
N ALA A 151 -17.73 -15.98 10.68
CA ALA A 151 -16.98 -16.41 9.50
C ALA A 151 -17.83 -17.18 8.47
N GLN A 152 -19.01 -17.70 8.84
CA GLN A 152 -19.82 -18.56 7.95
C GLN A 152 -20.87 -17.83 7.11
N VAL A 153 -21.06 -16.51 7.30
CA VAL A 153 -22.22 -15.76 6.77
C VAL A 153 -21.83 -14.75 5.68
N ASP A 154 -20.88 -15.08 4.79
CA ASP A 154 -20.53 -14.19 3.66
C ASP A 154 -20.99 -14.80 2.32
N GLY A 155 -21.87 -14.07 1.63
CA GLY A 155 -22.44 -14.47 0.34
C GLY A 155 -21.39 -14.58 -0.78
N ASP A 156 -20.32 -13.77 -0.73
CA ASP A 156 -19.25 -13.82 -1.72
C ASP A 156 -18.36 -15.03 -1.49
N VAL A 157 -18.03 -15.34 -0.23
CA VAL A 157 -17.26 -16.55 0.10
C VAL A 157 -18.03 -17.80 -0.32
N ALA A 158 -19.34 -17.84 -0.09
CA ALA A 158 -20.20 -18.92 -0.59
C ALA A 158 -20.21 -18.98 -2.13
N LEU A 159 -20.21 -17.84 -2.82
CA LEU A 159 -20.09 -17.79 -4.27
C LEU A 159 -18.74 -18.34 -4.76
N PHE A 160 -17.63 -17.96 -4.13
CA PHE A 160 -16.29 -18.47 -4.48
C PHE A 160 -16.18 -19.97 -4.25
N LEU A 161 -16.76 -20.47 -3.16
CA LEU A 161 -16.85 -21.91 -2.87
C LEU A 161 -17.59 -22.64 -4.00
N ARG A 162 -18.73 -22.13 -4.46
CA ARG A 162 -19.48 -22.74 -5.58
C ARG A 162 -18.64 -22.81 -6.86
N TYR A 163 -17.90 -21.75 -7.19
CA TYR A 163 -17.00 -21.77 -8.34
C TYR A 163 -15.89 -22.82 -8.18
N ALA A 164 -15.27 -22.87 -7.00
CA ALA A 164 -14.21 -23.83 -6.71
C ALA A 164 -14.71 -25.28 -6.75
N GLN A 165 -15.90 -25.56 -6.22
CA GLN A 165 -16.54 -26.88 -6.27
C GLN A 165 -16.85 -27.32 -7.70
N ALA A 166 -17.44 -26.44 -8.50
CA ALA A 166 -17.73 -26.73 -9.90
C ALA A 166 -16.43 -27.10 -10.64
N PHE A 167 -15.37 -26.30 -10.46
CA PHE A 167 -14.08 -26.55 -11.10
C PHE A 167 -13.39 -27.82 -10.61
N ALA A 168 -13.38 -28.08 -9.31
CA ALA A 168 -12.87 -29.32 -8.73
C ALA A 168 -13.66 -30.56 -9.21
N GLY A 169 -14.96 -30.39 -9.52
CA GLY A 169 -15.81 -31.41 -10.14
C GLY A 169 -15.63 -31.55 -11.66
N GLY A 170 -14.62 -30.92 -12.25
CA GLY A 170 -14.34 -30.99 -13.69
C GLY A 170 -15.23 -30.09 -14.56
N GLN A 171 -16.00 -29.18 -13.96
CA GLN A 171 -16.85 -28.23 -14.68
C GLN A 171 -16.19 -26.85 -14.70
N TYR A 172 -16.06 -26.22 -15.86
CA TYR A 172 -15.69 -24.81 -15.91
C TYR A 172 -16.92 -23.95 -15.58
N PRO A 173 -17.03 -23.24 -14.44
CA PRO A 173 -18.23 -22.47 -14.11
C PRO A 173 -18.38 -21.19 -14.95
N GLU A 174 -19.62 -20.70 -15.09
CA GLU A 174 -19.86 -19.30 -15.46
C GLU A 174 -19.49 -18.43 -14.26
N MET A 175 -18.58 -17.47 -14.45
CA MET A 175 -18.01 -16.68 -13.34
C MET A 175 -18.10 -15.19 -13.58
N GLU A 176 -18.35 -14.45 -12.52
CA GLU A 176 -18.30 -12.98 -12.51
C GLU A 176 -16.87 -12.40 -12.49
N TYR A 177 -15.82 -13.23 -12.39
CA TYR A 177 -14.45 -12.75 -12.29
C TYR A 177 -13.58 -13.29 -13.44
N PRO A 178 -12.45 -12.63 -13.74
CA PRO A 178 -11.52 -13.16 -14.72
C PRO A 178 -11.01 -14.53 -14.28
N GLN A 179 -10.67 -15.37 -15.25
CA GLN A 179 -10.52 -16.80 -15.07
C GLN A 179 -9.38 -17.19 -14.13
N GLY A 180 -8.35 -16.34 -13.99
CA GLY A 180 -7.27 -16.58 -13.04
C GLY A 180 -7.72 -16.54 -11.58
N ALA A 181 -8.81 -15.85 -11.25
CA ALA A 181 -9.40 -15.88 -9.91
C ALA A 181 -9.84 -17.30 -9.50
N LEU A 182 -10.18 -18.17 -10.47
CA LEU A 182 -10.58 -19.54 -10.19
C LEU A 182 -9.46 -20.34 -9.54
N ALA A 183 -8.20 -20.12 -9.93
CA ALA A 183 -7.05 -20.78 -9.30
C ALA A 183 -6.94 -20.44 -7.81
N LEU A 184 -7.22 -19.19 -7.44
CA LEU A 184 -7.22 -18.74 -6.05
C LEU A 184 -8.37 -19.37 -5.25
N PHE A 185 -9.56 -19.42 -5.82
CA PHE A 185 -10.73 -20.04 -5.17
C PHE A 185 -10.54 -21.55 -5.01
N THR A 186 -10.00 -22.23 -6.02
CA THR A 186 -9.69 -23.66 -5.96
C THR A 186 -8.56 -23.95 -4.96
N LEU A 187 -7.55 -23.08 -4.86
CA LEU A 187 -6.50 -23.23 -3.83
C LEU A 187 -7.07 -23.18 -2.41
N ALA A 188 -8.04 -22.29 -2.15
CA ALA A 188 -8.76 -22.23 -0.87
C ALA A 188 -9.61 -23.50 -0.62
N TYR A 189 -10.03 -24.17 -1.69
CA TYR A 189 -10.85 -25.38 -1.65
C TYR A 189 -10.07 -26.66 -1.36
N LEU A 190 -8.77 -26.75 -1.71
CA LEU A 190 -7.99 -27.99 -1.53
C LEU A 190 -8.04 -28.56 -0.09
N PRO A 191 -7.95 -27.77 0.98
CA PRO A 191 -8.01 -28.29 2.36
C PRO A 191 -9.42 -28.65 2.85
N THR A 192 -10.46 -28.44 2.02
CA THR A 192 -11.85 -28.73 2.40
C THR A 192 -12.19 -30.23 2.41
N THR A 193 -11.24 -31.09 2.05
CA THR A 193 -11.32 -32.54 2.30
C THR A 193 -11.51 -32.87 3.78
N ILE A 194 -11.13 -31.96 4.69
CA ILE A 194 -11.36 -32.04 6.13
C ILE A 194 -12.82 -31.69 6.51
N GLY A 195 -13.52 -30.96 5.65
CA GLY A 195 -14.91 -30.56 5.81
C GLY A 195 -15.21 -29.26 5.07
N ILE A 196 -16.35 -29.16 4.39
CA ILE A 196 -16.71 -27.98 3.58
C ILE A 196 -16.75 -26.67 4.38
N GLY A 197 -17.04 -26.76 5.68
CA GLY A 197 -17.06 -25.63 6.60
C GLY A 197 -15.68 -24.99 6.86
N THR A 198 -14.58 -25.61 6.43
CA THR A 198 -13.23 -25.03 6.55
C THR A 198 -12.92 -24.02 5.45
N TYR A 199 -13.69 -23.98 4.35
CA TYR A 199 -13.42 -23.11 3.20
C TYR A 199 -13.27 -21.63 3.59
N PRO A 200 -14.19 -21.01 4.39
CA PRO A 200 -14.05 -19.60 4.76
C PRO A 200 -12.75 -19.31 5.53
N LEU A 201 -12.30 -20.26 6.37
CA LEU A 201 -11.03 -20.14 7.09
C LEU A 201 -9.84 -20.21 6.13
N CYS A 202 -9.80 -21.20 5.25
CA CYS A 202 -8.72 -21.37 4.28
C CYS A 202 -8.62 -20.17 3.33
N PHE A 203 -9.77 -19.70 2.84
CA PHE A 203 -9.85 -18.52 2.00
C PHE A 203 -9.31 -17.26 2.71
N ALA A 204 -9.77 -17.01 3.94
CA ALA A 204 -9.26 -15.94 4.80
C ALA A 204 -7.73 -16.01 4.99
N LEU A 205 -7.21 -17.20 5.27
CA LEU A 205 -5.76 -17.42 5.47
C LEU A 205 -4.95 -17.16 4.19
N LEU A 206 -5.51 -17.36 2.99
CA LEU A 206 -4.85 -17.00 1.74
C LEU A 206 -4.79 -15.49 1.50
N MET A 207 -5.73 -14.71 2.05
CA MET A 207 -5.76 -13.26 1.86
C MET A 207 -4.74 -12.54 2.73
N ILE A 208 -4.42 -13.05 3.92
CA ILE A 208 -3.46 -12.43 4.85
C ILE A 208 -2.08 -12.24 4.20
N PRO A 209 -1.43 -13.25 3.57
CA PRO A 209 -0.18 -13.04 2.85
C PRO A 209 -0.27 -11.99 1.74
N CYS A 210 -1.40 -11.92 1.04
CA CYS A 210 -1.60 -10.92 -0.01
C CYS A 210 -1.62 -9.50 0.56
N GLU A 211 -2.31 -9.27 1.67
CA GLU A 211 -2.27 -7.99 2.38
C GLU A 211 -0.84 -7.66 2.84
N LEU A 212 -0.12 -8.62 3.42
CA LEU A 212 1.27 -8.40 3.85
C LEU A 212 2.20 -8.06 2.68
N VAL A 213 2.05 -8.72 1.53
CA VAL A 213 2.79 -8.39 0.30
C VAL A 213 2.46 -6.97 -0.17
N THR A 214 1.20 -6.56 -0.08
CA THR A 214 0.79 -5.17 -0.38
C THR A 214 1.55 -4.17 0.50
N LEU A 215 1.54 -4.38 1.82
CA LEU A 215 2.20 -3.49 2.78
C LEU A 215 3.73 -3.50 2.64
N ALA A 216 4.33 -4.67 2.43
CA ALA A 216 5.77 -4.81 2.20
C ALA A 216 6.20 -4.10 0.90
N SER A 217 5.39 -4.17 -0.15
CA SER A 217 5.65 -3.48 -1.41
C SER A 217 5.59 -1.96 -1.26
N ILE A 218 4.62 -1.44 -0.50
CA ILE A 218 4.54 -0.01 -0.15
C ILE A 218 5.78 0.42 0.67
N ALA A 219 6.21 -0.39 1.64
CA ALA A 219 7.42 -0.12 2.42
C ALA A 219 8.67 -0.05 1.54
N TRP A 220 8.83 -1.04 0.66
CA TRP A 220 9.95 -1.13 -0.27
C TRP A 220 9.98 0.08 -1.20
N LEU A 221 8.84 0.44 -1.78
CA LEU A 221 8.70 1.64 -2.61
C LEU A 221 9.06 2.92 -1.84
N GLY A 222 8.68 3.02 -0.56
CA GLY A 222 9.06 4.15 0.29
C GLY A 222 10.55 4.26 0.53
N LYS A 223 11.23 3.13 0.68
CA LYS A 223 12.70 3.09 0.73
C LYS A 223 13.31 3.55 -0.59
N LEU A 224 12.83 3.05 -1.73
CA LEU A 224 13.30 3.46 -3.07
C LEU A 224 13.08 4.96 -3.33
N ALA A 225 11.94 5.49 -2.89
CA ALA A 225 11.60 6.90 -3.03
C ALA A 225 12.34 7.80 -2.03
N GLY A 226 12.89 7.26 -0.94
CA GLY A 226 13.40 8.05 0.19
C GLY A 226 12.28 8.72 0.99
N ASN A 227 11.07 8.16 0.97
CA ASN A 227 9.88 8.62 1.69
C ASN A 227 9.32 7.52 2.63
N GLU A 228 10.21 6.95 3.44
CA GLU A 228 9.86 5.91 4.42
C GLU A 228 8.81 6.38 5.44
N GLU A 229 8.69 7.69 5.66
CA GLU A 229 7.70 8.26 6.58
C GLU A 229 6.27 8.10 6.07
N ALA A 230 6.03 8.38 4.78
CA ALA A 230 4.72 8.14 4.19
C ALA A 230 4.39 6.65 4.20
N ALA A 231 5.38 5.81 3.88
CA ALA A 231 5.19 4.36 3.87
C ALA A 231 4.83 3.86 5.27
N TRP A 232 5.55 4.32 6.29
CA TRP A 232 5.26 4.01 7.67
C TRP A 232 3.83 4.42 8.06
N ALA A 233 3.40 5.64 7.71
CA ALA A 233 2.06 6.14 8.03
C ALA A 233 0.94 5.31 7.36
N VAL A 234 1.11 4.96 6.08
CA VAL A 234 0.14 4.12 5.34
C VAL A 234 0.07 2.71 5.93
N ILE A 235 1.21 2.10 6.25
CA ILE A 235 1.27 0.74 6.81
C ILE A 235 0.70 0.72 8.23
N ALA A 236 1.04 1.72 9.06
CA ALA A 236 0.49 1.83 10.42
C ALA A 236 -1.04 1.96 10.38
N PHE A 237 -1.58 2.76 9.46
CA PHE A 237 -3.02 2.82 9.20
C PHE A 237 -3.60 1.46 8.83
N ALA A 238 -3.07 0.80 7.80
CA ALA A 238 -3.60 -0.46 7.31
C ALA A 238 -3.48 -1.61 8.34
N ALA A 239 -2.45 -1.58 9.20
CA ALA A 239 -2.23 -2.59 10.23
C ALA A 239 -3.30 -2.57 11.32
N ILE A 240 -3.83 -1.39 11.66
CA ILE A 240 -4.78 -1.24 12.78
C ILE A 240 -6.20 -0.87 12.37
N SER A 241 -6.41 -0.41 11.13
CA SER A 241 -7.71 0.10 10.68
C SER A 241 -8.78 -1.02 10.68
N PRO A 242 -9.81 -0.93 11.55
CA PRO A 242 -10.85 -1.96 11.63
C PRO A 242 -11.66 -2.07 10.33
N PHE A 243 -11.73 -0.98 9.57
CA PHE A 243 -12.46 -0.90 8.30
C PHE A 243 -11.82 -1.74 7.19
N THR A 244 -10.55 -2.09 7.34
CA THR A 244 -9.86 -2.99 6.41
C THR A 244 -10.01 -4.46 6.80
N PHE A 245 -10.45 -4.75 8.02
CA PHE A 245 -10.55 -6.12 8.52
C PHE A 245 -11.67 -6.86 7.82
N GLU A 246 -12.92 -6.38 7.86
CA GLU A 246 -14.07 -7.07 7.25
C GLU A 246 -13.83 -7.44 5.78
N LEU A 247 -13.20 -6.52 5.03
CA LEU A 247 -12.95 -6.65 3.60
C LEU A 247 -11.81 -7.63 3.28
N GLY A 248 -10.90 -7.90 4.23
CA GLY A 248 -9.79 -8.83 4.05
C GLY A 248 -10.18 -10.31 4.15
N TYR A 249 -11.34 -10.64 4.73
CA TYR A 249 -11.76 -12.04 4.95
C TYR A 249 -12.91 -12.50 4.07
N GLY A 250 -13.87 -11.62 3.81
CA GLY A 250 -15.01 -11.93 2.96
C GLY A 250 -14.70 -11.85 1.47
N LYS A 251 -13.65 -11.10 1.10
CA LYS A 251 -13.40 -10.64 -0.27
C LYS A 251 -11.96 -10.97 -0.68
N PHE A 252 -11.75 -11.24 -1.97
CA PHE A 252 -10.42 -11.61 -2.47
C PHE A 252 -9.56 -10.42 -2.93
N ASP A 253 -10.01 -9.18 -2.75
CA ASP A 253 -9.37 -7.97 -3.29
C ASP A 253 -7.96 -7.70 -2.75
N ALA A 254 -7.57 -8.34 -1.65
CA ALA A 254 -6.19 -8.35 -1.17
C ALA A 254 -5.23 -8.91 -2.23
N ALA A 255 -5.64 -9.92 -3.01
CA ALA A 255 -4.80 -10.56 -4.02
C ALA A 255 -4.47 -9.64 -5.22
N PRO A 256 -5.45 -9.00 -5.92
CA PRO A 256 -5.13 -8.03 -6.95
C PRO A 256 -4.46 -6.75 -6.39
N ALA A 257 -4.72 -6.36 -5.13
CA ALA A 257 -4.00 -5.27 -4.47
C ALA A 257 -2.51 -5.60 -4.28
N ALA A 258 -2.19 -6.84 -3.87
CA ALA A 258 -0.82 -7.33 -3.73
C ALA A 258 -0.08 -7.31 -5.07
N ALA A 259 -0.73 -7.84 -6.12
CA ALA A 259 -0.20 -7.85 -7.47
C ALA A 259 0.05 -6.43 -8.01
N LEU A 260 -0.87 -5.50 -7.74
CA LEU A 260 -0.72 -4.10 -8.12
C LEU A 260 0.47 -3.43 -7.42
N ALA A 261 0.51 -3.49 -6.08
CA ALA A 261 1.56 -2.85 -5.29
C ALA A 261 2.94 -3.45 -5.58
N LEU A 262 3.03 -4.78 -5.68
CA LEU A 262 4.26 -5.47 -6.04
C LEU A 262 4.72 -5.11 -7.44
N GLY A 263 3.81 -5.09 -8.42
CA GLY A 263 4.09 -4.65 -9.79
C GLY A 263 4.65 -3.23 -9.86
N MET A 264 4.10 -2.29 -9.07
CA MET A 264 4.61 -0.92 -8.96
C MET A 264 5.99 -0.84 -8.29
N ALA A 265 6.20 -1.58 -7.21
CA ALA A 265 7.48 -1.62 -6.50
C ALA A 265 8.59 -2.24 -7.35
N LEU A 266 8.30 -3.35 -8.04
CA LEU A 266 9.22 -3.99 -9.00
C LEU A 266 9.56 -3.06 -10.17
N PHE A 267 8.60 -2.28 -10.66
CA PHE A 267 8.86 -1.30 -11.71
C PHE A 267 9.84 -0.22 -11.22
N ALA A 268 9.60 0.32 -10.02
CA ALA A 268 10.47 1.32 -9.40
C ALA A 268 11.88 0.79 -9.10
N ALA A 269 12.00 -0.52 -8.80
CA ALA A 269 13.26 -1.22 -8.61
C ALA A 269 13.93 -1.69 -9.92
N ASP A 270 13.38 -1.29 -11.07
CA ASP A 270 13.87 -1.66 -12.41
C ASP A 270 13.76 -3.16 -12.78
N HIS A 271 13.01 -3.95 -12.01
CA HIS A 271 12.68 -5.36 -12.31
C HIS A 271 11.47 -5.46 -13.26
N ARG A 272 11.61 -4.89 -14.46
CA ARG A 272 10.51 -4.65 -15.41
C ARG A 272 9.75 -5.91 -15.85
N ARG A 273 10.45 -7.02 -16.11
CA ARG A 273 9.79 -8.29 -16.48
C ARG A 273 8.87 -8.81 -15.38
N LEU A 274 9.37 -8.83 -14.14
CA LEU A 274 8.62 -9.28 -12.98
C LEU A 274 7.46 -8.33 -12.67
N SER A 275 7.67 -7.03 -12.86
CA SER A 275 6.59 -6.04 -12.77
C SER A 275 5.46 -6.32 -13.76
N ALA A 276 5.79 -6.55 -15.04
CA ALA A 276 4.80 -6.89 -16.07
C ALA A 276 4.03 -8.18 -15.74
N LEU A 277 4.74 -9.23 -15.31
CA LEU A 277 4.12 -10.50 -14.88
C LEU A 277 3.25 -10.33 -13.63
N SER A 278 3.67 -9.52 -12.67
CA SER A 278 2.89 -9.24 -11.46
C SER A 278 1.60 -8.50 -11.79
N LEU A 279 1.63 -7.49 -12.66
CA LEU A 279 0.42 -6.78 -13.09
C LEU A 279 -0.48 -7.66 -13.97
N ALA A 280 0.10 -8.53 -14.81
CA ALA A 280 -0.64 -9.53 -15.58
C ALA A 280 -1.37 -10.52 -14.65
N ALA A 281 -0.70 -11.03 -13.62
CA ALA A 281 -1.35 -11.85 -12.59
C ALA A 281 -2.46 -11.08 -11.88
N GLY A 282 -2.24 -9.80 -11.58
CA GLY A 282 -3.28 -8.91 -11.06
C GLY A 282 -4.51 -8.83 -11.98
N PHE A 283 -4.30 -8.64 -13.28
CA PHE A 283 -5.36 -8.61 -14.30
C PHE A 283 -6.18 -9.92 -14.35
N LEU A 284 -5.50 -11.05 -14.26
CA LEU A 284 -6.11 -12.38 -14.25
C LEU A 284 -6.96 -12.63 -12.99
N LEU A 285 -6.73 -11.89 -11.91
CA LEU A 285 -7.58 -11.88 -10.71
C LEU A 285 -8.70 -10.84 -10.81
N LYS A 286 -8.38 -9.64 -11.30
CA LYS A 286 -9.32 -8.51 -11.46
C LYS A 286 -8.76 -7.53 -12.49
N TRP A 287 -9.59 -6.91 -13.33
CA TRP A 287 -9.06 -6.21 -14.52
C TRP A 287 -8.24 -4.94 -14.25
N PHE A 288 -8.50 -4.21 -13.17
CA PHE A 288 -7.93 -2.86 -12.99
C PHE A 288 -6.39 -2.77 -12.85
N PRO A 289 -5.61 -3.77 -12.36
CA PRO A 289 -4.16 -3.65 -12.30
C PRO A 289 -3.51 -3.51 -13.68
N ALA A 290 -4.17 -3.98 -14.75
CA ALA A 290 -3.67 -3.79 -16.11
C ALA A 290 -3.58 -2.31 -16.52
N ILE A 291 -4.33 -1.41 -15.88
CA ILE A 291 -4.26 0.02 -16.18
C ILE A 291 -2.85 0.54 -15.91
N ALA A 292 -2.19 0.06 -14.85
CA ALA A 292 -0.84 0.48 -14.53
C ALA A 292 0.18 0.13 -15.63
N ILE A 293 -0.06 -0.94 -16.40
CA ILE A 293 0.78 -1.36 -17.54
C ILE A 293 0.84 -0.23 -18.58
N ALA A 294 -0.30 0.40 -18.90
CA ALA A 294 -0.37 1.47 -19.89
C ALA A 294 0.49 2.69 -19.48
N PHE A 295 0.45 3.07 -18.20
CA PHE A 295 1.27 4.16 -17.66
C PHE A 295 2.77 3.84 -17.69
N PHE A 296 3.15 2.60 -17.39
CA PHE A 296 4.54 2.17 -17.42
C PHE A 296 5.10 2.04 -18.84
N VAL A 297 4.32 1.51 -19.78
CA VAL A 297 4.66 1.53 -21.21
C VAL A 297 4.83 2.99 -21.67
N LEU A 298 3.87 3.86 -21.39
CA LEU A 298 3.94 5.27 -21.76
C LEU A 298 5.17 5.96 -21.20
N HIS A 299 5.52 5.70 -19.93
CA HIS A 299 6.73 6.19 -19.30
C HIS A 299 7.99 5.77 -20.06
N LEU A 300 8.11 4.48 -20.43
CA LEU A 300 9.26 3.97 -21.17
C LEU A 300 9.34 4.57 -22.58
N LEU A 301 8.20 4.71 -23.28
CA LEU A 301 8.15 5.36 -24.60
C LEU A 301 8.59 6.83 -24.51
N ARG A 302 8.12 7.56 -23.48
CA ARG A 302 8.51 8.96 -23.23
C ARG A 302 9.98 9.11 -22.87
N ALA A 303 10.55 8.11 -22.18
CA ALA A 303 11.98 8.01 -21.93
C ALA A 303 12.79 7.57 -23.19
N ARG A 304 12.15 7.41 -24.35
CA ARG A 304 12.74 6.91 -25.61
C ARG A 304 13.30 5.48 -25.52
N ARG A 305 12.78 4.68 -24.60
CA ARG A 305 13.20 3.29 -24.32
C ARG A 305 12.29 2.30 -25.04
N TRP A 306 12.17 2.45 -26.37
CA TRP A 306 11.17 1.76 -27.19
C TRP A 306 11.25 0.22 -27.11
N ARG A 307 12.47 -0.33 -27.15
CA ARG A 307 12.69 -1.79 -27.06
C ARG A 307 12.17 -2.35 -25.74
N GLU A 308 12.44 -1.65 -24.65
CA GLU A 308 12.01 -2.07 -23.33
C GLU A 308 10.50 -1.87 -23.13
N ALA A 309 9.91 -0.83 -23.73
CA ALA A 309 8.47 -0.63 -23.73
C ALA A 309 7.76 -1.79 -24.46
N LEU A 310 8.28 -2.19 -25.62
CA LEU A 310 7.77 -3.33 -26.38
C LEU A 310 7.95 -4.64 -25.61
N GLU A 311 9.12 -4.86 -24.99
CA GLU A 311 9.38 -6.03 -24.14
C GLU A 311 8.41 -6.07 -22.96
N TYR A 312 8.23 -4.96 -22.23
CA TYR A 312 7.31 -4.86 -21.10
C TYR A 312 5.87 -5.18 -21.51
N ALA A 313 5.40 -4.56 -22.61
CA ALA A 313 4.07 -4.80 -23.15
C ALA A 313 3.88 -6.25 -23.61
N SER A 314 4.89 -6.84 -24.25
CA SER A 314 4.85 -8.22 -24.74
C SER A 314 4.80 -9.23 -23.58
N ILE A 315 5.63 -9.04 -22.55
CA ILE A 315 5.62 -9.90 -21.36
C ILE A 315 4.29 -9.80 -20.62
N ALA A 316 3.76 -8.59 -20.46
CA ALA A 316 2.43 -8.39 -19.89
C ALA A 316 1.34 -9.09 -20.70
N ALA A 317 1.34 -8.89 -22.03
CA ALA A 317 0.36 -9.49 -22.92
C ALA A 317 0.44 -11.02 -22.91
N LEU A 318 1.64 -11.61 -23.00
CA LEU A 318 1.83 -13.05 -22.92
C LEU A 318 1.43 -13.60 -21.54
N GLY A 319 1.78 -12.90 -20.46
CA GLY A 319 1.39 -13.24 -19.10
C GLY A 319 -0.12 -13.24 -18.88
N ILE A 320 -0.87 -12.45 -19.65
CA ILE A 320 -2.34 -12.43 -19.63
C ILE A 320 -2.91 -13.51 -20.57
N VAL A 321 -2.46 -13.55 -21.82
CA VAL A 321 -3.09 -14.38 -22.86
C VAL A 321 -2.84 -15.86 -22.63
N LEU A 322 -1.60 -16.27 -22.32
CA LEU A 322 -1.26 -17.69 -22.22
C LEU A 322 -2.08 -18.43 -21.15
N PRO A 323 -2.27 -17.89 -19.92
CA PRO A 323 -3.12 -18.55 -18.92
C PRO A 323 -4.61 -18.56 -19.27
N LEU A 324 -5.07 -17.70 -20.17
CA LEU A 324 -6.48 -17.64 -20.59
C LEU A 324 -6.82 -18.60 -21.73
N ILE A 325 -5.84 -19.03 -22.54
CA ILE A 325 -6.05 -19.95 -23.67
C ILE A 325 -6.78 -21.24 -23.25
N PRO A 326 -6.37 -21.96 -22.18
CA PRO A 326 -7.06 -23.19 -21.77
C PRO A 326 -8.54 -22.97 -21.45
N PHE A 327 -8.90 -21.84 -20.82
CA PHE A 327 -10.29 -21.53 -20.48
C PHE A 327 -11.13 -21.21 -21.72
N TRP A 328 -10.54 -20.48 -22.68
CA TRP A 328 -11.21 -20.20 -23.95
C TRP A 328 -11.45 -21.48 -24.76
N LEU A 329 -10.45 -22.37 -24.83
CA LEU A 329 -10.56 -23.66 -25.50
C LEU A 329 -11.54 -24.61 -24.80
N ALA A 330 -11.61 -24.58 -23.46
CA ALA A 330 -12.54 -25.40 -22.70
C ALA A 330 -14.01 -24.98 -22.93
N SER A 331 -14.28 -23.67 -22.95
CA SER A 331 -15.60 -23.14 -23.34
C SER A 331 -15.53 -21.63 -23.62
N SER A 332 -15.62 -21.25 -24.88
CA SER A 332 -15.66 -19.84 -25.28
C SER A 332 -16.88 -19.10 -24.72
N ALA A 333 -18.03 -19.77 -24.61
CA ALA A 333 -19.25 -19.18 -24.03
C ALA A 333 -19.05 -18.80 -22.55
N ARG A 334 -18.52 -19.72 -21.74
CA ARG A 334 -18.25 -19.47 -20.30
C ARG A 334 -17.09 -18.52 -20.10
N PHE A 335 -16.09 -18.55 -20.98
CA PHE A 335 -15.04 -17.53 -21.04
C PHE A 335 -15.60 -16.13 -21.26
N LEU A 336 -16.51 -15.97 -22.23
CA LEU A 336 -17.13 -14.69 -22.54
C LEU A 336 -18.19 -14.25 -21.52
N TYR A 337 -18.70 -15.16 -20.68
CA TYR A 337 -19.71 -14.86 -19.68
C TYR A 337 -19.29 -13.70 -18.77
N THR A 338 -18.06 -13.70 -18.25
CA THR A 338 -17.60 -12.65 -17.33
C THR A 338 -17.66 -11.25 -17.96
N TYR A 339 -17.34 -11.16 -19.25
CA TYR A 339 -17.37 -9.90 -20.01
C TYR A 339 -18.79 -9.47 -20.33
N ARG A 340 -19.66 -10.42 -20.71
CA ARG A 340 -21.08 -10.15 -20.95
C ARG A 340 -21.78 -9.71 -19.68
N PHE A 341 -21.56 -10.43 -18.58
CA PHE A 341 -22.09 -10.13 -17.26
C PHE A 341 -21.79 -8.68 -16.88
N HIS A 342 -20.51 -8.29 -16.84
CA HIS A 342 -20.13 -6.92 -16.49
C HIS A 342 -20.53 -5.88 -17.53
N GLY A 343 -20.57 -6.25 -18.81
CA GLY A 343 -21.05 -5.39 -19.90
C GLY A 343 -22.54 -5.04 -19.75
N SER A 344 -23.36 -6.01 -19.34
CA SER A 344 -24.81 -5.85 -19.15
C SER A 344 -25.22 -5.31 -17.79
N ARG A 345 -24.30 -5.14 -16.82
CA ARG A 345 -24.66 -4.62 -15.50
C ARG A 345 -25.21 -3.19 -15.63
N PRO A 346 -26.39 -2.91 -15.05
CA PRO A 346 -26.88 -1.55 -14.96
C PRO A 346 -25.99 -0.74 -14.02
N LEU A 347 -26.16 0.58 -14.06
CA LEU A 347 -25.62 1.44 -13.02
C LEU A 347 -26.27 1.04 -11.68
N MET A 348 -25.45 0.79 -10.67
CA MET A 348 -25.91 0.47 -9.32
C MET A 348 -25.87 1.72 -8.47
N ALA A 349 -26.79 1.85 -7.52
CA ALA A 349 -26.86 3.00 -6.62
C ALA A 349 -25.56 3.17 -5.81
N GLU A 350 -24.91 2.09 -5.40
CA GLU A 350 -23.62 2.13 -4.69
C GLU A 350 -22.48 2.77 -5.50
N SER A 351 -22.63 2.91 -6.83
CA SER A 351 -21.67 3.65 -7.66
C SER A 351 -21.51 5.09 -7.17
N MET A 352 -20.28 5.59 -7.18
CA MET A 352 -20.03 7.00 -6.87
C MET A 352 -20.66 7.93 -7.91
N LEU A 353 -20.93 7.43 -9.12
CA LEU A 353 -21.66 8.16 -10.16
C LEU A 353 -23.14 8.36 -9.83
N TYR A 354 -23.68 7.67 -8.82
CA TYR A 354 -25.03 7.95 -8.35
C TYR A 354 -25.15 9.33 -7.68
N VAL A 355 -24.08 9.87 -7.09
CA VAL A 355 -24.10 11.18 -6.43
C VAL A 355 -24.56 12.31 -7.37
N PRO A 356 -23.97 12.50 -8.57
CA PRO A 356 -24.48 13.50 -9.51
C PRO A 356 -25.90 13.19 -10.01
N ILE A 357 -26.29 11.91 -10.19
CA ILE A 357 -27.68 11.56 -10.56
C ILE A 357 -28.65 11.98 -9.46
N TYR A 358 -28.33 11.66 -8.20
CA TYR A 358 -29.14 12.02 -7.05
C TYR A 358 -29.36 13.55 -6.97
N LEU A 359 -28.35 14.34 -7.31
CA LEU A 359 -28.44 15.80 -7.31
C LEU A 359 -29.21 16.35 -8.51
N LEU A 360 -28.98 15.81 -9.71
CA LEU A 360 -29.44 16.40 -10.98
C LEU A 360 -30.72 15.78 -11.55
N GLU A 361 -31.09 14.56 -11.14
CA GLU A 361 -32.26 13.83 -11.62
C GLU A 361 -33.13 13.33 -10.45
N PRO A 362 -33.97 14.20 -9.84
CA PRO A 362 -34.80 13.82 -8.70
C PRO A 362 -35.71 12.61 -8.95
N ALA A 363 -36.15 12.41 -10.20
CA ALA A 363 -36.98 11.27 -10.60
C ALA A 363 -36.25 9.92 -10.57
N ALA A 364 -34.91 9.92 -10.62
CA ALA A 364 -34.07 8.72 -10.55
C ALA A 364 -33.63 8.38 -9.11
N ARG A 365 -34.08 9.15 -8.10
CA ARG A 365 -33.75 8.89 -6.70
C ARG A 365 -34.44 7.63 -6.22
N LEU A 366 -33.66 6.71 -5.68
CA LEU A 366 -34.19 5.56 -4.96
C LEU A 366 -34.76 6.00 -3.61
N ASP A 367 -35.80 5.32 -3.17
CA ASP A 367 -36.35 5.42 -1.80
C ASP A 367 -35.22 5.12 -0.79
N GLU A 368 -35.21 5.81 0.35
CA GLU A 368 -34.32 5.56 1.49
C GLU A 368 -34.42 4.12 2.02
N ALA A 369 -35.54 3.43 1.77
CA ALA A 369 -35.70 2.00 2.09
C ALA A 369 -34.98 1.07 1.07
N THR A 370 -34.55 1.59 -0.07
CA THR A 370 -33.90 0.82 -1.12
C THR A 370 -32.42 0.62 -0.82
N LYS A 371 -31.97 -0.63 -0.96
CA LYS A 371 -30.58 -1.00 -0.72
C LYS A 371 -29.66 -0.40 -1.80
N PRO A 372 -28.42 0.02 -1.45
CA PRO A 372 -27.51 0.68 -2.39
C PRO A 372 -27.05 -0.24 -3.53
N TRP A 373 -27.08 -1.56 -3.37
CA TRP A 373 -26.84 -2.52 -4.44
C TRP A 373 -28.07 -2.77 -5.34
N SER A 374 -28.94 -1.77 -5.49
CA SER A 374 -30.07 -1.81 -6.43
C SER A 374 -29.70 -1.07 -7.72
N SER A 375 -30.26 -1.50 -8.85
CA SER A 375 -30.09 -0.81 -10.13
C SER A 375 -30.79 0.55 -10.13
N VAL A 376 -30.21 1.53 -10.81
CA VAL A 376 -30.77 2.87 -10.96
C VAL A 376 -31.14 3.09 -12.42
N ALA A 377 -32.40 3.46 -12.66
CA ALA A 377 -32.85 3.96 -13.96
C ALA A 377 -32.62 5.46 -14.01
N THR A 378 -31.83 5.92 -14.98
CA THR A 378 -31.42 7.33 -15.14
C THR A 378 -31.39 7.69 -16.62
N SER A 379 -31.81 8.90 -16.95
CA SER A 379 -31.68 9.50 -18.29
C SER A 379 -30.34 10.22 -18.49
N LEU A 380 -29.70 10.68 -17.41
CA LEU A 380 -28.44 11.43 -17.47
C LEU A 380 -27.21 10.56 -17.71
N LEU A 381 -27.10 9.44 -16.98
CA LEU A 381 -25.95 8.54 -17.06
C LEU A 381 -26.44 7.16 -17.49
N SER A 382 -26.83 7.06 -18.75
CA SER A 382 -27.16 5.77 -19.36
C SER A 382 -26.00 4.77 -19.14
N GLY A 383 -26.31 3.48 -19.23
CA GLY A 383 -25.32 2.42 -19.00
C GLY A 383 -24.05 2.54 -19.85
N GLU A 384 -24.08 3.29 -20.95
CA GLU A 384 -22.96 3.53 -21.87
C GLU A 384 -22.11 4.75 -21.50
N ILE A 385 -22.70 5.76 -20.85
CA ILE A 385 -21.99 7.01 -20.49
C ILE A 385 -20.98 6.78 -19.37
N ALA A 386 -21.30 5.93 -18.39
CA ALA A 386 -20.39 5.65 -17.28
C ALA A 386 -19.04 5.04 -17.74
N PRO A 387 -19.00 4.00 -18.60
CA PRO A 387 -17.76 3.54 -19.23
C PRO A 387 -17.04 4.64 -20.01
N LEU A 388 -17.76 5.53 -20.71
CA LEU A 388 -17.14 6.66 -21.40
C LEU A 388 -16.45 7.63 -20.42
N LEU A 389 -17.11 7.99 -19.32
CA LEU A 389 -16.52 8.84 -18.26
C LEU A 389 -15.27 8.18 -17.67
N GLN A 390 -15.29 6.87 -17.47
CA GLN A 390 -14.16 6.10 -16.99
C GLN A 390 -12.98 6.16 -17.98
N VAL A 391 -13.24 5.96 -19.28
CA VAL A 391 -12.25 6.08 -20.35
C VAL A 391 -11.69 7.51 -20.42
N VAL A 392 -12.53 8.54 -20.34
CA VAL A 392 -12.11 9.95 -20.34
C VAL A 392 -11.25 10.27 -19.12
N GLY A 393 -11.63 9.82 -17.93
CA GLY A 393 -10.86 10.04 -16.70
C GLY A 393 -9.47 9.40 -16.76
N ILE A 394 -9.39 8.13 -17.19
CA ILE A 394 -8.12 7.42 -17.38
C ILE A 394 -7.29 8.07 -18.50
N GLY A 395 -7.93 8.44 -19.61
CA GLY A 395 -7.32 9.15 -20.73
C GLY A 395 -6.70 10.49 -20.31
N ALA A 396 -7.40 11.28 -19.50
CA ALA A 396 -6.88 12.52 -18.95
C ALA A 396 -5.63 12.28 -18.08
N ALA A 397 -5.65 11.25 -17.23
CA ALA A 397 -4.47 10.87 -16.44
C ALA A 397 -3.29 10.40 -17.33
N LEU A 398 -3.55 9.68 -18.43
CA LEU A 398 -2.53 9.30 -19.42
C LEU A 398 -1.96 10.52 -20.16
N VAL A 399 -2.79 11.51 -20.50
CA VAL A 399 -2.33 12.79 -21.09
C VAL A 399 -1.41 13.52 -20.12
N VAL A 400 -1.77 13.59 -18.83
CA VAL A 400 -0.87 14.14 -17.80
C VAL A 400 0.44 13.35 -17.75
N ALA A 401 0.39 12.02 -17.74
CA ALA A 401 1.58 11.17 -17.74
C ALA A 401 2.45 11.37 -18.99
N PHE A 402 1.85 11.66 -20.15
CA PHE A 402 2.56 11.99 -21.38
C PHE A 402 3.30 13.33 -21.29
N VAL A 403 2.64 14.37 -20.75
CA VAL A 403 3.20 15.72 -20.69
C VAL A 403 4.28 15.83 -19.59
N VAL A 404 4.08 15.14 -18.47
CA VAL A 404 5.02 15.12 -17.34
C VAL A 404 6.35 14.46 -17.76
N ARG A 405 7.49 14.98 -17.25
CA ARG A 405 8.81 14.39 -17.55
C ARG A 405 8.85 12.93 -17.11
N PRO A 406 9.45 12.02 -17.89
CA PRO A 406 9.46 10.60 -17.58
C PRO A 406 10.32 10.32 -16.34
N ARG A 407 9.67 10.23 -15.18
CA ARG A 407 10.23 9.71 -13.93
C ARG A 407 9.39 8.56 -13.41
N TRP A 408 10.04 7.55 -12.82
CA TRP A 408 9.33 6.40 -12.28
C TRP A 408 8.40 6.83 -11.14
N GLN A 409 8.78 7.82 -10.32
CA GLN A 409 7.94 8.33 -9.23
C GLN A 409 6.60 8.86 -9.75
N ALA A 410 6.66 9.69 -10.80
CA ALA A 410 5.48 10.22 -11.46
C ALA A 410 4.68 9.10 -12.13
N ALA A 411 5.34 8.14 -12.79
CA ALA A 411 4.67 7.01 -13.44
C ALA A 411 3.92 6.12 -12.45
N VAL A 412 4.52 5.78 -11.30
CA VAL A 412 3.87 5.00 -10.23
C VAL A 412 2.70 5.76 -9.60
N SER A 413 2.88 7.07 -9.38
CA SER A 413 1.81 7.90 -8.83
C SER A 413 0.61 8.01 -9.77
N LEU A 414 0.87 8.34 -11.04
CA LEU A 414 -0.17 8.49 -12.05
C LEU A 414 -0.82 7.15 -12.44
N SER A 415 -0.10 6.03 -12.37
CA SER A 415 -0.70 4.71 -12.53
C SER A 415 -1.66 4.37 -11.38
N GLY A 416 -1.30 4.74 -10.14
CA GLY A 416 -2.21 4.67 -9.00
C GLY A 416 -3.48 5.51 -9.21
N VAL A 417 -3.35 6.74 -9.74
CA VAL A 417 -4.49 7.58 -10.13
C VAL A 417 -5.34 6.92 -11.21
N GLY A 418 -4.73 6.35 -12.25
CA GLY A 418 -5.45 5.64 -13.31
C GLY A 418 -6.30 4.48 -12.78
N VAL A 419 -5.72 3.65 -11.90
CA VAL A 419 -6.44 2.54 -11.25
C VAL A 419 -7.58 3.07 -10.36
N ALA A 420 -7.32 4.13 -9.60
CA ALA A 420 -8.32 4.73 -8.72
C ALA A 420 -9.49 5.33 -9.51
N LEU A 421 -9.23 6.06 -10.59
CA LEU A 421 -10.27 6.61 -11.46
C LEU A 421 -11.11 5.51 -12.11
N PHE A 422 -10.50 4.39 -12.50
CA PHE A 422 -11.27 3.23 -12.96
C PHE A 422 -12.24 2.74 -11.89
N ILE A 423 -11.80 2.58 -10.64
CA ILE A 423 -12.65 2.09 -9.56
C ILE A 423 -13.76 3.10 -9.22
N VAL A 424 -13.41 4.37 -9.08
CA VAL A 424 -14.31 5.46 -8.65
C VAL A 424 -15.38 5.77 -9.69
N LEU A 425 -15.03 5.74 -10.98
CA LEU A 425 -15.95 6.01 -12.09
C LEU A 425 -16.65 4.74 -12.59
N ASN A 426 -16.55 3.62 -11.87
CA ASN A 426 -17.19 2.37 -12.26
C ASN A 426 -18.71 2.44 -12.03
N ARG A 427 -19.49 1.76 -12.90
CA ARG A 427 -20.94 1.58 -12.75
C ARG A 427 -21.34 0.82 -11.48
N VAL A 428 -20.39 0.09 -10.92
CA VAL A 428 -20.56 -0.70 -9.71
C VAL A 428 -19.37 -0.40 -8.82
N PHE A 429 -19.62 0.15 -7.63
CA PHE A 429 -18.59 0.34 -6.63
C PHE A 429 -18.82 -0.67 -5.50
N SER A 430 -18.00 -1.72 -5.48
CA SER A 430 -17.99 -2.66 -4.38
C SER A 430 -17.06 -2.14 -3.27
N PRO A 431 -17.48 -2.14 -1.99
CA PRO A 431 -16.67 -1.68 -0.85
C PRO A 431 -15.30 -2.35 -0.76
N GLN A 432 -15.17 -3.58 -1.22
CA GLN A 432 -13.91 -4.34 -1.24
C GLN A 432 -12.81 -3.68 -2.07
N TYR A 433 -13.16 -2.80 -3.02
CA TYR A 433 -12.20 -2.04 -3.79
C TYR A 433 -11.32 -1.13 -2.92
N ILE A 434 -11.69 -0.89 -1.67
CA ILE A 434 -10.88 -0.08 -0.76
C ILE A 434 -9.47 -0.65 -0.56
N LEU A 435 -9.28 -1.98 -0.59
CA LEU A 435 -7.95 -2.58 -0.43
C LEU A 435 -7.05 -2.23 -1.60
N VAL A 436 -7.62 -2.21 -2.80
CA VAL A 436 -6.92 -1.82 -4.03
C VAL A 436 -6.68 -0.31 -4.05
N LEU A 437 -7.63 0.50 -3.60
CA LEU A 437 -7.44 1.95 -3.47
C LEU A 437 -6.34 2.28 -2.46
N ILE A 438 -6.26 1.56 -1.33
CA ILE A 438 -5.15 1.69 -0.38
C ILE A 438 -3.82 1.33 -1.04
N ALA A 439 -3.76 0.27 -1.84
CA ALA A 439 -2.55 -0.08 -2.60
C ALA A 439 -2.17 1.03 -3.60
N ALA A 440 -3.11 1.46 -4.43
CA ALA A 440 -2.90 2.47 -5.47
C ALA A 440 -2.48 3.83 -4.88
N TYR A 441 -3.24 4.34 -3.91
CA TYR A 441 -2.92 5.61 -3.24
C TYR A 441 -1.70 5.51 -2.35
N GLY A 442 -1.54 4.40 -1.62
CA GLY A 442 -0.36 4.15 -0.80
C GLY A 442 0.92 4.19 -1.63
N CYS A 443 0.95 3.45 -2.74
CA CYS A 443 2.09 3.48 -3.66
C CYS A 443 2.31 4.88 -4.26
N GLY A 444 1.24 5.56 -4.70
CA GLY A 444 1.37 6.88 -5.30
C GLY A 444 1.82 7.99 -4.34
N LEU A 445 1.34 8.00 -3.11
CA LEU A 445 1.74 8.95 -2.07
C LEU A 445 3.20 8.75 -1.67
N VAL A 446 3.59 7.48 -1.53
CA VAL A 446 4.94 7.11 -1.10
C VAL A 446 5.99 7.35 -2.18
N ALA A 447 5.63 7.20 -3.45
CA ALA A 447 6.54 7.45 -4.57
C ALA A 447 6.97 8.93 -4.70
N LEU A 448 6.13 9.88 -4.27
CA LEU A 448 6.37 11.32 -4.49
C LEU A 448 7.11 11.99 -3.32
N ARG A 449 8.27 12.58 -3.60
CA ARG A 449 9.05 13.35 -2.61
C ARG A 449 8.47 14.75 -2.40
N SER A 450 7.86 15.31 -3.44
CA SER A 450 7.18 16.60 -3.43
C SER A 450 6.06 16.68 -2.39
N LEU A 451 5.49 15.54 -2.00
CA LEU A 451 4.46 15.38 -0.98
C LEU A 451 5.01 14.96 0.40
N ARG A 452 6.33 14.94 0.60
CA ARG A 452 6.95 14.49 1.87
C ARG A 452 6.46 15.27 3.10
N ARG A 453 6.08 16.54 2.94
CA ARG A 453 5.49 17.34 4.03
C ARG A 453 4.13 16.82 4.49
N LEU A 454 3.42 16.10 3.62
CA LEU A 454 2.13 15.49 3.89
C LEU A 454 2.26 14.02 4.31
N SER A 455 3.48 13.46 4.38
CA SER A 455 3.71 12.06 4.75
C SER A 455 3.03 11.64 6.07
N PRO A 456 2.99 12.46 7.14
CA PRO A 456 2.26 12.10 8.35
C PRO A 456 0.75 11.95 8.15
N LEU A 457 0.19 12.64 7.15
CA LEU A 457 -1.24 12.63 6.82
C LEU A 457 -1.63 11.53 5.84
N ALA A 458 -0.66 10.81 5.25
CA ALA A 458 -0.93 9.80 4.22
C ALA A 458 -1.85 8.67 4.72
N GLY A 459 -1.60 8.14 5.92
CA GLY A 459 -2.48 7.16 6.57
C GLY A 459 -3.84 7.75 6.98
N PRO A 460 -3.86 8.84 7.77
CA PRO A 460 -5.10 9.52 8.16
C PRO A 460 -6.01 9.94 6.99
N ALA A 461 -5.46 10.28 5.83
CA ALA A 461 -6.24 10.62 4.64
C ALA A 461 -7.04 9.42 4.07
N LEU A 462 -6.58 8.19 4.31
CA LEU A 462 -7.26 6.97 3.87
C LEU A 462 -8.36 6.52 4.85
N LEU A 463 -8.31 6.95 6.11
CA LEU A 463 -9.31 6.61 7.13
C LEU A 463 -10.74 7.08 6.79
N PRO A 464 -11.00 8.36 6.44
CA PRO A 464 -12.35 8.78 6.12
C PRO A 464 -12.88 8.08 4.86
N MET A 465 -11.98 7.71 3.94
CA MET A 465 -12.32 6.92 2.76
C MET A 465 -12.75 5.49 3.14
N THR A 466 -11.99 4.79 4.01
CA THR A 466 -12.39 3.43 4.45
C THR A 466 -13.66 3.46 5.30
N LEU A 467 -13.81 4.49 6.16
CA LEU A 467 -15.02 4.69 6.93
C LEU A 467 -16.22 4.92 6.01
N ALA A 468 -16.13 5.84 5.05
CA ALA A 468 -17.20 6.12 4.10
C ALA A 468 -17.60 4.88 3.31
N SER A 469 -16.62 4.08 2.85
CA SER A 469 -16.89 2.79 2.21
C SER A 469 -17.66 1.84 3.11
N TYR A 470 -17.36 1.84 4.41
CA TYR A 470 -18.05 1.01 5.41
C TYR A 470 -19.48 1.49 5.72
N LEU A 471 -19.72 2.79 5.58
CA LEU A 471 -21.05 3.38 5.73
C LEU A 471 -21.95 3.04 4.54
N VAL A 472 -21.38 2.92 3.33
CA VAL A 472 -22.12 2.40 2.17
C VAL A 472 -22.51 0.94 2.39
N TRP A 473 -21.62 0.13 2.98
CA TRP A 473 -21.86 -1.29 3.25
C TRP A 473 -20.90 -1.85 4.33
N PRO A 474 -21.34 -2.76 5.22
CA PRO A 474 -22.69 -3.34 5.30
C PRO A 474 -23.62 -2.62 6.28
N LEU A 475 -23.11 -1.77 7.17
CA LEU A 475 -23.80 -1.52 8.44
C LEU A 475 -24.79 -0.34 8.42
N TRP A 476 -24.56 0.72 7.63
CA TRP A 476 -25.45 1.89 7.59
C TRP A 476 -25.82 2.35 6.20
N TRP A 477 -26.27 1.40 5.40
CA TRP A 477 -26.75 1.65 4.07
C TRP A 477 -27.87 2.70 3.99
N ARG A 478 -28.45 3.21 5.09
CA ARG A 478 -29.36 4.38 5.09
C ARG A 478 -28.67 5.71 4.81
N TYR A 479 -27.41 5.86 5.19
CA TYR A 479 -26.61 7.09 4.96
C TYR A 479 -25.72 7.00 3.72
N TRP A 480 -25.95 5.98 2.90
CA TRP A 480 -25.08 5.61 1.80
C TRP A 480 -24.88 6.73 0.77
N VAL A 481 -25.88 7.58 0.50
CA VAL A 481 -25.75 8.70 -0.44
C VAL A 481 -24.68 9.69 0.03
N TRP A 482 -24.75 10.09 1.31
CA TRP A 482 -23.77 10.99 1.92
C TRP A 482 -22.39 10.34 2.01
N ALA A 483 -22.35 9.06 2.35
CA ALA A 483 -21.11 8.28 2.36
C ALA A 483 -20.47 8.19 0.97
N SER A 484 -21.25 7.93 -0.08
CA SER A 484 -20.81 7.92 -1.47
C SER A 484 -20.33 9.30 -1.93
N ALA A 485 -20.99 10.38 -1.52
CA ALA A 485 -20.56 11.75 -1.81
C ALA A 485 -19.21 12.08 -1.14
N ALA A 486 -19.06 11.72 0.15
CA ALA A 486 -17.80 11.86 0.86
C ALA A 486 -16.70 11.02 0.19
N LEU A 487 -17.01 9.77 -0.17
CA LEU A 487 -16.09 8.86 -0.82
C LEU A 487 -15.62 9.40 -2.18
N LEU A 488 -16.54 9.85 -3.03
CA LEU A 488 -16.22 10.48 -4.32
C LEU A 488 -15.30 11.68 -4.13
N THR A 489 -15.68 12.60 -3.23
CA THR A 489 -14.92 13.83 -2.96
C THR A 489 -13.50 13.53 -2.48
N LEU A 490 -13.35 12.62 -1.52
CA LEU A 490 -12.05 12.21 -0.98
C LEU A 490 -11.18 11.54 -2.04
N ASN A 491 -11.75 10.63 -2.84
CA ASN A 491 -11.02 9.96 -3.91
C ASN A 491 -10.52 10.97 -4.96
N LEU A 492 -11.36 11.90 -5.41
CA LEU A 492 -10.97 12.94 -6.36
C LEU A 492 -9.91 13.88 -5.76
N ALA A 493 -10.04 14.27 -4.49
CA ALA A 493 -9.04 15.09 -3.81
C ALA A 493 -7.67 14.41 -3.72
N ILE A 494 -7.62 13.12 -3.39
CA ILE A 494 -6.37 12.34 -3.37
C ILE A 494 -5.80 12.22 -4.79
N CYS A 495 -6.63 11.92 -5.80
CA CYS A 495 -6.18 11.87 -7.19
C CYS A 495 -5.56 13.19 -7.65
N LEU A 496 -6.22 14.32 -7.36
CA LEU A 496 -5.70 15.65 -7.67
C LEU A 496 -4.38 15.93 -6.95
N ALA A 497 -4.28 15.62 -5.65
CA ALA A 497 -3.05 15.80 -4.89
C ALA A 497 -1.87 14.98 -5.48
N LEU A 498 -2.14 13.75 -5.94
CA LEU A 498 -1.14 12.91 -6.61
C LEU A 498 -0.73 13.48 -7.97
N VAL A 499 -1.69 13.95 -8.79
CA VAL A 499 -1.40 14.61 -10.07
C VAL A 499 -0.55 15.87 -9.87
N PHE A 500 -0.92 16.73 -8.92
CA PHE A 500 -0.14 17.94 -8.59
C PHE A 500 1.24 17.58 -8.02
N GLY A 501 1.33 16.56 -7.18
CA GLY A 501 2.61 16.07 -6.66
C GLY A 501 3.53 15.54 -7.75
N ALA A 502 2.99 14.77 -8.71
CA ALA A 502 3.74 14.22 -9.83
C ALA A 502 4.25 15.30 -10.80
N THR A 503 3.43 16.29 -11.12
CA THR A 503 3.83 17.44 -11.95
C THR A 503 4.93 18.28 -11.27
N LYS A 504 4.81 18.53 -9.96
CA LYS A 504 5.84 19.24 -9.18
C LYS A 504 7.15 18.48 -9.10
N GLU A 505 7.11 17.16 -8.86
CA GLU A 505 8.30 16.30 -8.83
C GLU A 505 9.06 16.34 -10.16
N ALA A 506 8.33 16.33 -11.28
CA ALA A 506 8.92 16.44 -12.61
C ALA A 506 9.56 17.82 -12.87
N ALA A 507 8.99 18.89 -12.32
CA ALA A 507 9.50 20.25 -12.46
C ALA A 507 10.78 20.51 -11.64
N GLN A 508 10.85 20.04 -10.39
CA GLN A 508 11.94 20.35 -9.45
C GLN A 508 13.31 19.91 -9.95
N THR A 509 13.47 18.67 -10.39
CA THR A 509 14.79 18.17 -10.81
C THR A 509 15.31 18.80 -12.09
N GLY A 510 14.43 19.39 -12.93
CA GLY A 510 14.89 20.17 -14.07
C GLY A 510 15.70 21.40 -13.64
N ARG A 511 15.44 21.92 -12.43
CA ARG A 511 16.26 22.96 -11.81
C ARG A 511 17.55 22.40 -11.23
N ASP A 512 17.51 21.22 -10.61
CA ASP A 512 18.71 20.58 -10.03
C ASP A 512 19.75 20.25 -11.11
N GLU A 513 19.30 19.71 -12.25
CA GLU A 513 20.16 19.42 -13.42
C GLU A 513 20.72 20.70 -14.05
N ALA A 514 19.91 21.76 -14.16
CA ALA A 514 20.36 23.05 -14.69
C ALA A 514 21.37 23.75 -13.75
N GLY A 515 21.11 23.70 -12.45
CA GLY A 515 21.99 24.25 -11.42
C GLY A 515 23.33 23.52 -11.35
N THR A 516 23.33 22.19 -11.50
CA THR A 516 24.58 21.40 -11.52
C THR A 516 25.42 21.72 -12.76
N LYS A 517 24.79 21.98 -13.91
CA LYS A 517 25.51 22.40 -15.13
C LYS A 517 26.11 23.81 -15.02
N GLN A 518 25.46 24.73 -14.30
CA GLN A 518 26.00 26.09 -14.07
C GLN A 518 27.07 26.12 -12.97
N ALA A 519 27.02 25.18 -12.02
CA ALA A 519 27.97 25.10 -10.92
C ALA A 519 29.25 24.30 -11.26
N VAL A 520 29.40 23.78 -12.49
CA VAL A 520 30.73 23.41 -12.98
C VAL A 520 31.50 24.73 -13.10
N PRO A 521 32.48 25.01 -12.21
CA PRO A 521 33.26 26.22 -12.35
C PRO A 521 33.80 26.21 -13.78
N GLN A 522 33.50 27.27 -14.54
CA GLN A 522 34.19 27.51 -15.81
C GLN A 522 35.66 27.29 -15.51
N ALA A 523 36.22 26.21 -16.06
CA ALA A 523 37.62 25.87 -15.85
C ALA A 523 38.40 27.16 -16.09
N ALA A 524 39.18 27.57 -15.09
CA ALA A 524 39.99 28.78 -15.20
C ALA A 524 40.70 28.74 -16.56
N PRO A 525 40.73 29.85 -17.30
CA PRO A 525 41.34 29.88 -18.62
C PRO A 525 42.73 29.24 -18.56
N PRO A 526 43.09 28.41 -19.55
CA PRO A 526 44.30 27.55 -19.53
C PRO A 526 45.63 28.31 -19.37
N ASP A 527 45.63 29.64 -19.37
CA ASP A 527 46.82 30.49 -19.27
C ASP A 527 47.29 30.76 -17.83
N ALA A 528 46.60 30.26 -16.80
CA ALA A 528 47.00 30.40 -15.39
C ALA A 528 47.73 29.18 -14.81
N ILE A 529 48.36 28.35 -15.64
CA ILE A 529 49.33 27.35 -15.16
C ILE A 529 50.63 28.09 -14.84
N ALA A 530 50.75 28.50 -13.58
CA ALA A 530 52.01 28.95 -13.01
C ALA A 530 53.09 27.90 -13.29
N ARG A 531 54.19 28.33 -13.93
CA ARG A 531 55.38 27.51 -14.16
C ARG A 531 55.81 26.88 -12.82
N PRO A 532 56.06 25.56 -12.77
CA PRO A 532 56.60 24.94 -11.57
C PRO A 532 57.95 25.59 -11.22
N PRO A 533 58.23 25.89 -9.94
CA PRO A 533 59.53 26.37 -9.53
C PRO A 533 60.56 25.29 -9.82
N ALA A 534 61.64 25.66 -10.52
CA ALA A 534 62.78 24.81 -10.81
C ALA A 534 63.36 24.25 -9.50
N GLN A 535 63.01 23.01 -9.16
CA GLN A 535 63.68 22.28 -8.09
C GLN A 535 64.88 21.53 -8.64
N ARG A 536 65.99 21.78 -7.95
CA ARG A 536 67.35 21.39 -8.27
C ARG A 536 67.50 19.88 -8.43
N LEU A 537 68.21 19.51 -9.49
CA LEU A 537 68.96 18.27 -9.62
C LEU A 537 69.85 18.08 -8.39
N ALA A 538 69.50 17.12 -7.54
CA ALA A 538 70.43 16.51 -6.60
C ALA A 538 70.85 15.16 -7.19
N SER A 539 72.09 15.12 -7.65
CA SER A 539 72.86 13.93 -7.98
C SER A 539 72.86 12.96 -6.80
N ARG A 540 72.47 11.71 -7.02
CA ARG A 540 72.92 10.61 -6.18
C ARG A 540 73.00 9.32 -6.97
N ASP A 541 74.15 8.70 -6.80
CA ASP A 541 74.70 7.59 -7.53
C ASP A 541 73.88 6.29 -7.42
N SER A 542 73.95 5.51 -8.50
CA SER A 542 73.86 4.05 -8.64
C SER A 542 74.57 3.27 -7.49
N PRO A 543 74.30 1.97 -7.24
CA PRO A 543 74.15 0.94 -8.27
C PRO A 543 73.26 -0.30 -7.98
N GLU A 544 73.14 -1.09 -9.05
CA GLU A 544 73.15 -2.57 -9.10
C GLU A 544 71.94 -3.43 -8.70
N SER A 545 71.60 -4.30 -9.67
CA SER A 545 71.10 -5.69 -9.55
C SER A 545 69.72 -5.87 -8.89
N GLU A 546 68.75 -6.58 -9.46
CA GLU A 546 68.79 -8.00 -9.78
C GLU A 546 67.62 -8.38 -10.72
N THR A 547 67.95 -9.22 -11.70
CA THR A 547 67.20 -10.37 -12.28
C THR A 547 65.65 -10.47 -12.25
N CYS A 548 65.10 -10.68 -13.46
CA CYS A 548 64.00 -11.56 -13.92
C CYS A 548 63.59 -12.76 -13.01
N PRO A 549 62.47 -13.52 -13.24
CA PRO A 549 61.65 -13.59 -14.47
C PRO A 549 60.11 -13.79 -14.30
N ALA A 550 59.48 -13.88 -15.47
CA ALA A 550 58.14 -14.38 -15.81
C ALA A 550 57.61 -15.59 -14.99
N ALA A 551 56.28 -15.66 -14.84
CA ALA A 551 55.43 -16.82 -15.21
C ALA A 551 54.00 -16.74 -14.60
N VAL A 552 52.99 -17.00 -15.45
CA VAL A 552 51.75 -17.78 -15.19
C VAL A 552 50.74 -17.14 -14.21
N ARG A 553 49.48 -16.85 -14.58
CA ARG A 553 48.46 -17.72 -15.20
C ARG A 553 47.30 -16.88 -15.75
#